data_AF-A0A8T4X2D5-F1
#
_entry.id   AF-A0A8T4X2D5-F1
#
_cell.length_a   1.000
_cell.length_b   1.000
_cell.length_c   1.000
_cell.angle_alpha   90.00
_cell.angle_beta   90.00
_cell.angle_gamma   90.00
#
_symmetry.space_group_name_H-M   'P 1'
#
loop_
_entity.id
_entity.type
_entity.pdbx_description
1 polymer ?
#
loop_
_entity_poly.entity_id
_entity_poly.type
_entity_poly.pdbx_seq_one_letter_code
_entity_poly.pdbx_strand_id
1 'polypeptide(L)'
;MKTNLNIFLIFSLLAIFCIITISNIINYSYAEFFSNVINLGATSSLLGLCIVNNFRVGMHGGHGAAWILFTLSIATWFIAERMWELNMLTHADLFWFSGYVFYFIFGIMYLKPFAHQISKQIIVISSLVVVPIFIAVFFTIEWQSISHTDMIIASYPLVDAIMLIPSIIGLTLFFKGRVRFSWTLLLIGMTMFVMADYGFMYFDSIEEYYPGHIVDVPYIWAYVIFIGGILANINLFQKRDKNKRFNDQNLMK
;
A
#
# COMPACT_ATOMS: atom_id res chain seq x y z
N MET A 1 11.40 25.33 -9.52
CA MET A 1 11.99 24.84 -8.26
C MET A 1 12.11 23.32 -8.36
N LYS A 2 13.32 22.74 -8.26
CA LYS A 2 13.51 21.28 -8.30
C LYS A 2 13.16 20.71 -6.93
N THR A 3 11.93 20.27 -6.74
CA THR A 3 11.58 19.58 -5.50
C THR A 3 12.13 18.16 -5.57
N ASN A 4 13.02 17.80 -4.65
CA ASN A 4 13.49 16.43 -4.51
C ASN A 4 12.32 15.58 -4.02
N LEU A 5 11.92 14.55 -4.78
CA LEU A 5 10.78 13.68 -4.45
C LEU A 5 10.86 13.17 -3.00
N ASN A 6 12.06 12.84 -2.53
CA ASN A 6 12.27 12.35 -1.17
C ASN A 6 11.92 13.41 -0.12
N ILE A 7 12.31 14.67 -0.37
CA ILE A 7 12.00 15.80 0.52
C ILE A 7 10.49 16.01 0.54
N PHE A 8 9.85 16.03 -0.63
CA PHE A 8 8.39 16.16 -0.73
C PHE A 8 7.66 15.04 0.02
N LEU A 9 8.10 13.79 -0.15
CA LEU A 9 7.51 12.64 0.53
C LEU A 9 7.66 12.75 2.05
N ILE A 10 8.87 13.02 2.56
CA ILE A 10 9.11 13.18 4.00
C ILE A 10 8.24 14.29 4.59
N PHE A 11 8.19 15.46 3.94
CA PHE A 11 7.33 16.55 4.41
C PHE A 11 5.85 16.19 4.38
N SER A 12 5.39 15.45 3.36
CA SER A 12 4.00 15.02 3.27
C SER A 12 3.63 14.06 4.41
N LEU A 13 4.48 13.06 4.69
CA LEU A 13 4.25 12.11 5.78
C LEU A 13 4.24 12.80 7.15
N LEU A 14 5.20 13.69 7.40
CA LEU A 14 5.25 14.48 8.64
C LEU A 14 4.04 15.40 8.78
N ALA A 15 3.63 16.08 7.70
CA ALA A 15 2.47 16.96 7.72
C ALA A 15 1.19 16.19 8.07
N ILE A 16 0.98 15.01 7.49
CA ILE A 16 -0.19 14.16 7.78
C ILE A 16 -0.19 13.75 9.26
N PHE A 17 0.93 13.26 9.78
CA PHE A 17 1.04 12.88 11.19
C PHE A 17 0.78 14.07 12.12
N CYS A 18 1.38 15.23 11.85
CA CYS A 18 1.16 16.44 12.63
C CYS A 18 -0.30 16.91 12.58
N ILE A 19 -0.93 16.96 11.41
CA ILE A 19 -2.32 17.40 11.25
C ILE A 19 -3.25 16.48 12.05
N ILE A 20 -3.13 15.16 11.88
CA ILE A 20 -4.00 14.19 12.56
C ILE A 20 -3.76 14.22 14.07
N THR A 21 -2.51 14.26 14.52
CA THR A 21 -2.18 14.31 15.96
C THR A 21 -2.70 15.59 16.62
N ILE A 22 -2.44 16.75 16.01
CA ILE A 22 -2.91 18.04 16.54
C ILE A 22 -4.44 18.08 16.56
N SER A 23 -5.09 17.56 15.51
CA SER A 23 -6.55 17.49 15.46
C SER A 23 -7.11 16.62 16.58
N ASN A 24 -6.50 15.46 16.86
CA ASN A 24 -6.87 14.60 17.98
C ASN A 24 -6.71 15.26 19.35
N ILE A 25 -5.68 16.08 19.54
CA ILE A 25 -5.48 16.86 20.77
C ILE A 25 -6.58 17.91 20.97
N ILE A 26 -7.08 18.50 19.87
CA ILE A 26 -8.14 19.52 19.91
C ILE A 26 -9.50 18.87 20.12
N ASN A 27 -9.90 17.96 19.21
CA ASN A 27 -11.17 17.22 19.27
C ASN A 27 -11.21 16.10 18.21
N TYR A 28 -11.83 14.96 18.55
CA TYR A 28 -12.01 13.84 17.61
C TYR A 28 -12.77 14.20 16.32
N SER A 29 -13.75 15.11 16.39
CA SER A 29 -14.47 15.56 15.18
C SER A 29 -13.57 16.28 14.16
N TYR A 30 -12.55 17.01 14.62
CA TYR A 30 -11.54 17.59 13.72
C TYR A 30 -10.63 16.52 13.15
N ALA A 31 -10.25 15.53 13.96
CA ALA A 31 -9.41 14.42 13.51
C ALA A 31 -10.09 13.61 12.41
N GLU A 32 -11.36 13.26 12.61
CA GLU A 32 -12.21 12.62 11.60
C GLU A 32 -12.27 13.45 10.32
N PHE A 33 -12.62 14.75 10.43
CA PHE A 33 -12.73 15.64 9.27
C PHE A 33 -11.43 15.70 8.46
N PHE A 34 -10.30 15.96 9.11
CA PHE A 34 -9.02 16.07 8.41
C PHE A 34 -8.54 14.72 7.88
N SER A 35 -8.76 13.62 8.60
CA SER A 35 -8.45 12.26 8.12
C SER A 35 -9.20 11.96 6.82
N ASN A 36 -10.51 12.21 6.79
CA ASN A 36 -11.35 11.99 5.60
C ASN A 36 -10.93 12.87 4.42
N VAL A 37 -10.67 14.16 4.65
CA VAL A 37 -10.22 15.08 3.59
C VAL A 37 -8.87 14.64 3.01
N ILE A 38 -7.92 14.26 3.87
CA ILE A 38 -6.59 13.81 3.43
C ILE A 38 -6.70 12.47 2.71
N ASN A 39 -7.48 11.50 3.23
CA ASN A 39 -7.73 10.21 2.59
C ASN A 39 -8.29 10.41 1.18
N LEU A 40 -9.36 11.20 1.04
CA LEU A 40 -9.98 11.49 -0.26
C LEU A 40 -8.97 12.10 -1.23
N GLY A 41 -8.19 13.08 -0.77
CA GLY A 41 -7.15 13.71 -1.58
C GLY A 41 -6.05 12.73 -2.03
N ALA A 42 -5.56 11.89 -1.11
CA ALA A 42 -4.50 10.92 -1.38
C ALA A 42 -4.99 9.81 -2.33
N THR A 43 -6.13 9.19 -2.03
CA THR A 43 -6.67 8.08 -2.84
C THR A 43 -7.09 8.53 -4.24
N SER A 44 -7.70 9.71 -4.38
CA SER A 44 -8.04 10.30 -5.68
C SER A 44 -6.78 10.61 -6.50
N SER A 45 -5.77 11.22 -5.87
CA SER A 45 -4.50 11.56 -6.53
C SER A 45 -3.77 10.29 -6.98
N LEU A 46 -3.75 9.27 -6.14
CA LEU A 46 -3.14 7.99 -6.44
C LEU A 46 -3.81 7.32 -7.65
N LEU A 47 -5.14 7.24 -7.65
CA LEU A 47 -5.88 6.66 -8.77
C LEU A 47 -5.62 7.42 -10.08
N GLY A 48 -5.66 8.75 -10.05
CA GLY A 48 -5.34 9.58 -11.21
C GLY A 48 -3.92 9.33 -11.74
N LEU A 49 -2.94 9.22 -10.85
CA LEU A 49 -1.56 8.91 -11.21
C LEU A 49 -1.38 7.49 -11.74
N CYS A 50 -2.09 6.49 -11.21
CA CYS A 50 -2.13 5.12 -11.74
C CYS A 50 -2.62 5.11 -13.19
N ILE A 51 -3.72 5.83 -13.47
CA ILE A 51 -4.28 5.94 -14.82
C ILE A 51 -3.26 6.59 -15.77
N VAL A 52 -2.65 7.70 -15.39
CA VAL A 52 -1.59 8.37 -16.17
C VAL A 52 -0.39 7.44 -16.39
N ASN A 53 0.02 6.69 -15.37
CA ASN A 53 1.10 5.72 -15.46
C ASN A 53 0.83 4.64 -16.52
N ASN A 54 -0.38 4.09 -16.54
CA ASN A 54 -0.77 3.08 -17.53
C ASN A 54 -0.73 3.62 -18.96
N PHE A 55 -1.19 4.85 -19.20
CA PHE A 55 -1.07 5.48 -20.51
C PHE A 55 0.39 5.63 -20.95
N ARG A 56 1.30 5.88 -20.01
CA ARG A 56 2.72 6.08 -20.29
C ARG A 56 3.50 4.77 -20.49
N VAL A 57 3.24 3.77 -19.64
CA VAL A 57 3.89 2.46 -19.72
C VAL A 57 3.34 1.66 -20.92
N GLY A 58 2.08 1.89 -21.28
CA GLY A 58 1.35 1.10 -22.26
C GLY A 58 0.81 -0.21 -21.67
N MET A 59 -0.09 -0.86 -22.41
CA MET A 59 -0.81 -2.05 -21.95
C MET A 59 -0.16 -3.37 -22.40
N HIS A 60 0.92 -3.31 -23.17
CA HIS A 60 1.51 -4.49 -23.81
C HIS A 60 2.59 -5.14 -22.93
N GLY A 61 2.63 -6.47 -22.96
CA GLY A 61 3.62 -7.28 -22.25
C GLY A 61 3.38 -7.40 -20.74
N GLY A 62 4.20 -8.22 -20.07
CA GLY A 62 4.02 -8.52 -18.65
C GLY A 62 4.13 -7.32 -17.72
N HIS A 63 4.93 -6.31 -18.08
CA HIS A 63 5.09 -5.11 -17.26
C HIS A 63 3.86 -4.19 -17.31
N GLY A 64 3.30 -3.97 -18.51
CA GLY A 64 2.07 -3.17 -18.67
C GLY A 64 0.87 -3.84 -17.99
N ALA A 65 0.73 -5.16 -18.17
CA ALA A 65 -0.30 -5.95 -17.50
C ALA A 65 -0.21 -5.89 -15.97
N ALA A 66 1.00 -5.90 -15.40
CA ALA A 66 1.20 -5.72 -13.96
C ALA A 66 0.68 -4.35 -13.48
N TRP A 67 1.02 -3.26 -14.18
CA TRP A 67 0.55 -1.92 -13.80
C TRP A 67 -0.97 -1.73 -13.93
N ILE A 68 -1.60 -2.40 -14.90
CA ILE A 68 -3.07 -2.45 -14.99
C ILE A 68 -3.64 -3.13 -13.74
N LEU A 69 -3.09 -4.26 -13.30
CA LEU A 69 -3.54 -4.93 -12.08
C LEU A 69 -3.36 -4.06 -10.84
N PHE A 70 -2.23 -3.37 -10.72
CA PHE A 70 -2.04 -2.40 -9.63
C PHE A 70 -3.09 -1.29 -9.67
N THR A 71 -3.39 -0.77 -10.86
CA THR A 71 -4.42 0.26 -11.03
C THR A 71 -5.81 -0.25 -10.69
N LEU A 72 -6.14 -1.49 -11.04
CA LEU A 72 -7.40 -2.13 -10.65
C LEU A 72 -7.50 -2.28 -9.13
N SER A 73 -6.42 -2.70 -8.47
CA SER A 73 -6.35 -2.74 -7.00
C SER A 73 -6.61 -1.36 -6.37
N ILE A 74 -5.94 -0.31 -6.86
CA ILE A 74 -6.18 1.06 -6.37
C ILE A 74 -7.60 1.54 -6.68
N ALA A 75 -8.15 1.20 -7.85
CA ALA A 75 -9.52 1.59 -8.21
C ALA A 75 -10.56 0.92 -7.31
N THR A 76 -10.39 -0.37 -7.00
CA THR A 76 -11.30 -1.07 -6.10
C THR A 76 -11.17 -0.55 -4.67
N TRP A 77 -9.95 -0.33 -4.17
CA TRP A 77 -9.75 0.28 -2.85
C TRP A 77 -10.35 1.68 -2.78
N PHE A 78 -10.15 2.52 -3.80
CA PHE A 78 -10.80 3.83 -3.86
C PHE A 78 -12.34 3.74 -3.76
N ILE A 79 -12.97 2.77 -4.46
CA ILE A 79 -14.42 2.56 -4.37
C ILE A 79 -14.81 2.12 -2.96
N ALA A 80 -14.05 1.21 -2.36
CA ALA A 80 -14.29 0.73 -1.00
C ALA A 80 -14.22 1.87 0.02
N GLU A 81 -13.21 2.76 -0.05
CA GLU A 81 -13.11 3.95 0.81
C GLU A 81 -14.37 4.83 0.73
N ARG A 82 -14.85 5.08 -0.49
CA ARG A 82 -16.05 5.90 -0.69
C ARG A 82 -17.31 5.20 -0.18
N MET A 83 -17.38 3.88 -0.24
CA MET A 83 -18.48 3.10 0.33
C MET A 83 -18.44 3.09 1.85
N TRP A 84 -17.25 2.98 2.44
CA TRP A 84 -17.04 3.04 3.89
C TRP A 84 -17.50 4.38 4.47
N GLU A 85 -17.09 5.50 3.86
CA GLU A 85 -17.53 6.85 4.25
C GLU A 85 -19.07 7.03 4.18
N LEU A 86 -19.75 6.25 3.32
CA LEU A 86 -21.20 6.23 3.18
C LEU A 86 -21.89 5.16 4.05
N ASN A 87 -21.16 4.51 4.96
CA ASN A 87 -21.63 3.41 5.81
C ASN A 87 -22.19 2.20 5.04
N MET A 88 -21.69 1.94 3.83
CA MET A 88 -22.09 0.80 2.98
C MET A 88 -21.13 -0.40 3.17
N LEU A 89 -20.89 -0.80 4.43
CA LEU A 89 -19.81 -1.69 4.87
C LEU A 89 -19.72 -3.00 4.06
N THR A 90 -20.81 -3.76 3.93
CA THR A 90 -20.81 -5.04 3.21
C THR A 90 -20.39 -4.92 1.75
N HIS A 91 -20.70 -3.79 1.10
CA HIS A 91 -20.27 -3.54 -0.27
C HIS A 91 -18.82 -3.10 -0.31
N ALA A 92 -18.36 -2.29 0.66
CA ALA A 92 -16.97 -1.89 0.79
C ALA A 92 -16.04 -3.11 0.94
N ASP A 93 -16.41 -4.08 1.77
CA ASP A 93 -15.64 -5.32 2.00
C ASP A 93 -15.32 -6.05 0.68
N LEU A 94 -16.33 -6.20 -0.20
CA LEU A 94 -16.16 -6.83 -1.51
C LEU A 94 -15.07 -6.14 -2.36
N PHE A 95 -15.07 -4.81 -2.36
CA PHE A 95 -14.12 -4.01 -3.12
C PHE A 95 -12.72 -4.04 -2.49
N TRP A 96 -12.61 -4.00 -1.16
CA TRP A 96 -11.31 -4.18 -0.50
C TRP A 96 -10.68 -5.55 -0.79
N PHE A 97 -11.44 -6.64 -0.64
CA PHE A 97 -10.95 -7.99 -0.93
C PHE A 97 -10.58 -8.20 -2.40
N SER A 98 -11.36 -7.63 -3.32
CA SER A 98 -11.03 -7.64 -4.75
C SER A 98 -9.69 -6.94 -5.02
N GLY A 99 -9.43 -5.84 -4.31
CA GLY A 99 -8.17 -5.11 -4.43
C GLY A 99 -6.96 -5.91 -4.00
N TYR A 100 -7.07 -6.71 -2.93
CA TYR A 100 -6.00 -7.62 -2.52
C TYR A 100 -5.65 -8.67 -3.58
N VAL A 101 -6.66 -9.24 -4.25
CA VAL A 101 -6.43 -10.20 -5.34
C VAL A 101 -5.62 -9.56 -6.46
N PHE A 102 -6.02 -8.37 -6.92
CA PHE A 102 -5.30 -7.66 -7.98
C PHE A 102 -3.89 -7.26 -7.55
N TYR A 103 -3.73 -6.78 -6.31
CA TYR A 103 -2.42 -6.39 -5.77
C TYR A 103 -1.47 -7.58 -5.63
N PHE A 104 -1.97 -8.73 -5.18
CA PHE A 104 -1.17 -9.95 -5.08
C PHE A 104 -0.65 -10.39 -6.45
N ILE A 105 -1.52 -10.48 -7.45
CA ILE A 105 -1.14 -10.87 -8.81
C ILE A 105 -0.14 -9.87 -9.38
N PHE A 106 -0.35 -8.57 -9.15
CA PHE A 106 0.62 -7.53 -9.48
C PHE A 106 2.00 -7.81 -8.86
N GLY A 107 2.08 -8.09 -7.57
CA GLY A 107 3.33 -8.43 -6.88
C GLY A 107 4.03 -9.66 -7.46
N ILE A 108 3.27 -10.72 -7.78
CA ILE A 108 3.82 -11.93 -8.41
C ILE A 108 4.34 -11.65 -9.82
N MET A 109 3.57 -10.94 -10.64
CA MET A 109 3.98 -10.55 -11.99
C MET A 109 5.23 -9.67 -11.98
N TYR A 110 5.34 -8.82 -10.97
CA TYR A 110 6.50 -7.97 -10.77
C TYR A 110 7.77 -8.77 -10.40
N LEU A 111 7.64 -9.80 -9.58
CA LEU A 111 8.78 -10.64 -9.17
C LEU A 111 9.20 -11.63 -10.27
N LYS A 112 8.30 -11.98 -11.19
CA LYS A 112 8.53 -12.99 -12.23
C LYS A 112 9.83 -12.80 -13.04
N PRO A 113 10.22 -11.59 -13.52
CA PRO A 113 11.48 -11.38 -14.24
C PRO A 113 12.73 -11.70 -13.40
N PHE A 114 12.61 -11.64 -12.07
CA PHE A 114 13.70 -11.86 -11.13
C PHE A 114 13.62 -13.25 -10.47
N ALA A 115 12.74 -14.14 -10.92
CA ALA A 115 12.50 -15.45 -10.30
C ALA A 115 13.79 -16.27 -10.10
N HIS A 116 14.71 -16.22 -11.06
CA HIS A 116 16.01 -16.91 -10.98
C HIS A 116 16.93 -16.38 -9.86
N GLN A 117 16.67 -15.19 -9.33
CA GLN A 117 17.44 -14.56 -8.23
C GLN A 117 16.78 -14.79 -6.86
N ILE A 118 15.57 -15.36 -6.83
CA ILE A 118 14.81 -15.61 -5.61
C ILE A 118 15.15 -17.03 -5.14
N SER A 119 16.02 -17.13 -4.14
CA SER A 119 16.36 -18.43 -3.53
C SER A 119 15.20 -18.95 -2.67
N LYS A 120 15.13 -20.27 -2.46
CA LYS A 120 14.18 -20.90 -1.54
C LYS A 120 14.24 -20.29 -0.14
N GLN A 121 15.43 -19.91 0.33
CA GLN A 121 15.62 -19.24 1.62
C GLN A 121 14.88 -17.90 1.68
N ILE A 122 14.94 -17.08 0.63
CA ILE A 122 14.22 -15.80 0.58
C ILE A 122 12.72 -16.03 0.67
N ILE A 123 12.19 -17.04 -0.04
CA ILE A 123 10.77 -17.39 0.01
C ILE A 123 10.38 -17.80 1.43
N VAL A 124 11.12 -18.73 2.05
CA VAL A 124 10.85 -19.20 3.42
C VAL A 124 10.88 -18.06 4.42
N ILE A 125 11.93 -17.21 4.39
CA ILE A 125 12.02 -16.06 5.30
C ILE A 125 10.85 -15.10 5.09
N SER A 126 10.49 -14.81 3.84
CA SER A 126 9.37 -13.90 3.54
C SER A 126 8.03 -14.47 4.00
N SER A 127 7.81 -15.78 3.86
CA SER A 127 6.63 -16.46 4.40
C SER A 127 6.61 -16.49 5.92
N LEU A 128 7.76 -16.63 6.59
CA LEU A 128 7.83 -16.66 8.05
C LEU A 128 7.45 -15.32 8.71
N VAL A 129 7.61 -14.20 8.01
CA VAL A 129 7.18 -12.88 8.54
C VAL A 129 5.66 -12.76 8.66
N VAL A 130 4.89 -13.60 7.98
CA VAL A 130 3.43 -13.67 8.11
C VAL A 130 3.00 -14.27 9.45
N VAL A 131 3.80 -15.20 9.99
CA VAL A 131 3.45 -15.99 11.18
C VAL A 131 3.23 -15.12 12.43
N PRO A 132 4.11 -14.16 12.78
CA PRO A 132 3.88 -13.26 13.91
C PRO A 132 2.56 -12.49 13.82
N ILE A 133 2.16 -12.05 12.62
CA ILE A 133 0.90 -11.30 12.42
C ILE A 133 -0.29 -12.23 12.65
N PHE A 134 -0.23 -13.46 12.14
CA PHE A 134 -1.29 -14.45 12.36
C PHE A 134 -1.44 -14.79 13.84
N ILE A 135 -0.31 -14.92 14.55
CA ILE A 135 -0.30 -15.14 16.00
C ILE A 135 -0.91 -13.93 16.72
N ALA A 136 -0.53 -12.71 16.33
CA ALA A 136 -1.04 -11.48 16.94
C ALA A 136 -2.57 -11.39 16.75
N VAL A 137 -3.06 -11.58 15.52
CA VAL A 137 -4.50 -11.61 15.21
C VAL A 137 -5.22 -12.67 16.06
N PHE A 138 -4.65 -13.87 16.15
CA PHE A 138 -5.23 -14.96 16.95
C PHE A 138 -5.38 -14.60 18.43
N PHE A 139 -4.43 -13.88 19.01
CA PHE A 139 -4.46 -13.48 20.42
C PHE A 139 -5.31 -12.23 20.71
N THR A 140 -5.60 -11.41 19.70
CA THR A 140 -6.47 -10.24 19.85
C THR A 140 -7.96 -10.61 19.81
N ILE A 141 -8.34 -11.68 19.12
CA ILE A 141 -9.74 -12.09 18.97
C ILE A 141 -10.26 -12.79 20.23
N GLU A 142 -11.42 -12.36 20.73
CA GLU A 142 -12.18 -13.08 21.75
C GLU A 142 -12.98 -14.25 21.14
N TRP A 143 -12.34 -15.42 21.06
CA TRP A 143 -12.92 -16.60 20.39
C TRP A 143 -14.24 -17.12 20.96
N GLN A 144 -14.57 -16.81 22.22
CA GLN A 144 -15.80 -17.29 22.86
C GLN A 144 -17.05 -16.50 22.44
N SER A 145 -16.86 -15.28 21.95
CA SER A 145 -17.90 -14.29 21.64
C SER A 145 -17.84 -13.81 20.19
N ILE A 146 -17.02 -14.45 19.34
CA ILE A 146 -16.72 -13.98 17.99
C ILE A 146 -17.98 -13.81 17.12
N SER A 147 -18.18 -12.59 16.64
CA SER A 147 -19.23 -12.24 15.69
C SER A 147 -18.75 -12.38 14.24
N HIS A 148 -19.68 -12.36 13.28
CA HIS A 148 -19.34 -12.32 11.86
C HIS A 148 -18.54 -11.06 11.49
N THR A 149 -18.83 -9.94 12.14
CA THR A 149 -18.09 -8.68 11.93
C THR A 149 -16.65 -8.83 12.39
N ASP A 150 -16.42 -9.43 13.55
CA ASP A 150 -15.06 -9.66 14.08
C ASP A 150 -14.24 -10.56 13.16
N MET A 151 -14.88 -11.57 12.55
CA MET A 151 -14.23 -12.42 11.55
C MET A 151 -13.80 -11.63 10.30
N ILE A 152 -14.64 -10.70 9.83
CA ILE A 152 -14.31 -9.83 8.70
C ILE A 152 -13.17 -8.88 9.08
N ILE A 153 -13.27 -8.19 10.22
CA ILE A 153 -12.25 -7.25 10.70
C ILE A 153 -10.90 -7.98 10.86
N ALA A 154 -10.90 -9.18 11.43
CA ALA A 154 -9.71 -10.00 11.57
C ALA A 154 -9.11 -10.48 10.24
N SER A 155 -9.92 -10.59 9.18
CA SER A 155 -9.44 -11.06 7.89
C SER A 155 -8.58 -10.04 7.15
N TYR A 156 -8.77 -8.73 7.39
CA TYR A 156 -7.94 -7.66 6.80
C TYR A 156 -6.45 -7.84 7.10
N PRO A 157 -5.98 -7.82 8.36
CA PRO A 157 -4.55 -7.97 8.68
C PRO A 157 -3.98 -9.34 8.24
N LEU A 158 -4.80 -10.38 8.15
CA LEU A 158 -4.37 -11.69 7.64
C LEU A 158 -4.10 -11.66 6.14
N VAL A 159 -5.01 -11.06 5.36
CA VAL A 159 -4.83 -10.93 3.90
C VAL A 159 -3.68 -9.97 3.61
N ASP A 160 -3.56 -8.88 4.35
CA ASP A 160 -2.43 -7.96 4.33
C ASP A 160 -1.09 -8.64 4.58
N ALA A 161 -1.03 -9.50 5.59
CA ALA A 161 0.19 -10.26 5.88
C ALA A 161 0.57 -11.20 4.72
N ILE A 162 -0.40 -11.78 4.00
CA ILE A 162 -0.10 -12.55 2.78
C ILE A 162 0.53 -11.66 1.70
N MET A 163 0.06 -10.40 1.56
CA MET A 163 0.66 -9.42 0.64
C MET A 163 2.10 -9.02 1.04
N LEU A 164 2.50 -9.21 2.30
CA LEU A 164 3.89 -9.01 2.71
C LEU A 164 4.84 -10.00 2.06
N ILE A 165 4.40 -11.20 1.66
CA ILE A 165 5.28 -12.20 1.05
C ILE A 165 5.96 -11.65 -0.21
N PRO A 166 5.23 -11.24 -1.28
CA PRO A 166 5.88 -10.64 -2.43
C PRO A 166 6.60 -9.32 -2.10
N SER A 167 6.12 -8.58 -1.09
CA SER A 167 6.73 -7.32 -0.66
C SER A 167 8.11 -7.51 -0.03
N ILE A 168 8.29 -8.48 0.86
CA ILE A 168 9.57 -8.76 1.51
C ILE A 168 10.57 -9.35 0.52
N ILE A 169 10.12 -10.20 -0.40
CA ILE A 169 10.95 -10.70 -1.49
C ILE A 169 11.47 -9.52 -2.33
N GLY A 170 10.58 -8.60 -2.73
CA GLY A 170 10.95 -7.43 -3.53
C GLY A 170 11.88 -6.47 -2.79
N LEU A 171 11.67 -6.23 -1.48
CA LEU A 171 12.57 -5.45 -0.64
C LEU A 171 13.96 -6.11 -0.53
N THR A 172 14.01 -7.43 -0.39
CA THR A 172 15.29 -8.18 -0.36
C THR A 172 16.06 -8.01 -1.67
N LEU A 173 15.36 -8.05 -2.81
CA LEU A 173 15.95 -7.76 -4.12
C LEU A 173 16.42 -6.30 -4.23
N PHE A 174 15.72 -5.36 -3.59
CA PHE A 174 16.09 -3.94 -3.59
C PHE A 174 17.41 -3.70 -2.86
N PHE A 175 17.56 -4.25 -1.66
CA PHE A 175 18.82 -4.12 -0.90
C PHE A 175 19.99 -4.81 -1.60
N LYS A 176 19.73 -5.76 -2.50
CA LYS A 176 20.73 -6.35 -3.40
C LYS A 176 21.00 -5.53 -4.66
N GLY A 177 20.40 -4.35 -4.80
CA GLY A 177 20.53 -3.46 -5.96
C GLY A 177 19.84 -3.97 -7.23
N ARG A 178 18.87 -4.90 -7.11
CA ARG A 178 18.26 -5.59 -8.26
C ARG A 178 16.95 -4.96 -8.75
N VAL A 179 16.33 -4.09 -7.96
CA VAL A 179 15.07 -3.42 -8.32
C VAL A 179 15.14 -1.90 -8.13
N ARG A 180 14.26 -1.17 -8.81
CA ARG A 180 14.25 0.30 -8.78
C ARG A 180 13.56 0.83 -7.52
N PHE A 181 13.97 2.02 -7.09
CA PHE A 181 13.43 2.73 -5.92
C PHE A 181 11.90 2.90 -5.94
N SER A 182 11.30 3.10 -7.12
CA SER A 182 9.84 3.20 -7.29
C SER A 182 9.10 2.00 -6.68
N TRP A 183 9.67 0.82 -6.84
CA TRP A 183 9.07 -0.42 -6.38
C TRP A 183 9.24 -0.60 -4.89
N THR A 184 10.40 -0.25 -4.35
CA THR A 184 10.63 -0.21 -2.91
C THR A 184 9.57 0.61 -2.20
N LEU A 185 9.19 1.76 -2.74
CA LEU A 185 8.11 2.58 -2.18
C LEU A 185 6.77 1.83 -2.20
N LEU A 186 6.38 1.19 -3.31
CA LEU A 186 5.17 0.37 -3.35
C LEU A 186 5.18 -0.76 -2.31
N LEU A 187 6.34 -1.37 -2.06
CA LEU A 187 6.42 -2.45 -1.07
C LEU A 187 6.39 -1.92 0.37
N ILE A 188 7.02 -0.77 0.64
CA ILE A 188 6.93 -0.08 1.94
C ILE A 188 5.50 0.35 2.22
N GLY A 189 4.78 0.89 1.23
CA GLY A 189 3.39 1.28 1.41
C GLY A 189 2.50 0.11 1.83
N MET A 190 2.70 -1.08 1.25
CA MET A 190 1.99 -2.29 1.68
C MET A 190 2.30 -2.66 3.14
N THR A 191 3.54 -2.47 3.60
CA THR A 191 3.87 -2.68 5.01
C THR A 191 3.13 -1.70 5.93
N MET A 192 2.91 -0.46 5.48
CA MET A 192 2.12 0.52 6.25
C MET A 192 0.64 0.13 6.34
N PHE A 193 0.06 -0.47 5.29
CA PHE A 193 -1.29 -1.03 5.38
C PHE A 193 -1.40 -2.14 6.42
N VAL A 194 -0.45 -3.08 6.43
CA VAL A 194 -0.49 -4.17 7.42
C VAL A 194 -0.46 -3.65 8.85
N MET A 195 0.35 -2.61 9.09
CA MET A 195 0.39 -1.95 10.39
C MET A 195 -0.93 -1.23 10.71
N ALA A 196 -1.54 -0.59 9.72
CA ALA A 196 -2.82 0.09 9.87
C ALA A 196 -3.96 -0.89 10.17
N ASP A 197 -4.13 -1.93 9.36
CA ASP A 197 -5.24 -2.88 9.47
C ASP A 197 -5.16 -3.70 10.76
N TYR A 198 -3.94 -4.11 11.16
CA TYR A 198 -3.76 -4.74 12.47
C TYR A 198 -4.06 -3.77 13.60
N GLY A 199 -3.59 -2.53 13.50
CA GLY A 199 -3.86 -1.51 14.50
C GLY A 199 -5.35 -1.17 14.61
N PHE A 200 -6.05 -1.02 13.49
CA PHE A 200 -7.49 -0.83 13.41
C PHE A 200 -8.20 -1.97 14.13
N MET A 201 -7.91 -3.22 13.76
CA MET A 201 -8.47 -4.40 14.42
C MET A 201 -8.22 -4.39 15.94
N TYR A 202 -6.99 -4.07 16.37
CA TYR A 202 -6.64 -4.02 17.78
C TYR A 202 -7.45 -2.96 18.55
N PHE A 203 -7.48 -1.72 18.06
CA PHE A 203 -8.21 -0.64 18.74
C PHE A 203 -9.73 -0.82 18.66
N ASP A 204 -10.24 -1.43 17.60
CA ASP A 204 -11.66 -1.81 17.48
C ASP A 204 -12.02 -2.87 18.51
N SER A 205 -11.17 -3.89 18.71
CA SER A 205 -11.41 -4.97 19.69
C SER A 205 -11.48 -4.52 21.16
N ILE A 206 -10.92 -3.35 21.47
CA ILE A 206 -10.98 -2.74 22.81
C ILE A 206 -11.91 -1.51 22.85
N GLU A 207 -12.71 -1.30 21.81
CA GLU A 207 -13.67 -0.19 21.68
C GLU A 207 -13.04 1.22 21.78
N GLU A 208 -11.74 1.34 21.45
CA GLU A 208 -11.02 2.62 21.46
C GLU A 208 -10.89 3.25 20.06
N TYR A 209 -11.28 2.52 19.00
CA TYR A 209 -11.23 3.05 17.64
C TYR A 209 -12.31 4.12 17.39
N TYR A 210 -11.93 5.15 16.65
CA TYR A 210 -12.83 6.13 16.05
C TYR A 210 -12.24 6.64 14.73
N PRO A 211 -13.05 7.14 13.78
CA PRO A 211 -12.53 7.71 12.54
C PRO A 211 -11.57 8.88 12.79
N GLY A 212 -10.37 8.84 12.18
CA GLY A 212 -9.31 9.82 12.42
C GLY A 212 -8.42 9.49 13.63
N HIS A 213 -8.57 8.29 14.21
CA HIS A 213 -7.66 7.77 15.23
C HIS A 213 -6.22 7.77 14.69
N ILE A 214 -5.22 7.87 15.59
CA ILE A 214 -3.80 7.96 15.20
C ILE A 214 -3.33 6.75 14.37
N VAL A 215 -4.03 5.61 14.49
CA VAL A 215 -3.78 4.39 13.74
C VAL A 215 -4.09 4.52 12.24
N ASP A 216 -4.90 5.51 11.84
CA ASP A 216 -5.18 5.81 10.44
C ASP A 216 -3.98 6.49 9.74
N VAL A 217 -2.98 6.98 10.50
CA VAL A 217 -1.81 7.64 9.92
C VAL A 217 -1.00 6.69 9.01
N PRO A 218 -0.57 5.50 9.45
CA PRO A 218 0.03 4.49 8.57
C PRO A 218 -0.83 4.18 7.34
N TYR A 219 -2.15 4.15 7.48
CA TYR A 219 -3.08 3.89 6.39
C TYR A 219 -2.96 4.94 5.28
N ILE A 220 -3.03 6.23 5.65
CA ILE A 220 -2.90 7.34 4.70
C ILE A 220 -1.46 7.43 4.16
N TRP A 221 -0.46 7.15 5.00
CA TRP A 221 0.93 7.06 4.57
C TRP A 221 1.14 6.02 3.48
N ALA A 222 0.46 4.87 3.54
CA ALA A 222 0.55 3.85 2.50
C ALA A 222 0.20 4.42 1.11
N TYR A 223 -0.93 5.12 0.99
CA TYR A 223 -1.35 5.78 -0.26
C TYR A 223 -0.35 6.85 -0.73
N VAL A 224 0.17 7.67 0.18
CA VAL A 224 1.13 8.74 -0.15
C VAL A 224 2.48 8.16 -0.60
N ILE A 225 2.91 7.06 0.02
CA ILE A 225 4.11 6.32 -0.38
C ILE A 225 3.89 5.68 -1.76
N PHE A 226 2.70 5.15 -2.05
CA PHE A 226 2.37 4.65 -3.38
C PHE A 226 2.43 5.75 -4.44
N ILE A 227 1.91 6.94 -4.14
CA ILE A 227 2.05 8.12 -5.00
C ILE A 227 3.52 8.38 -5.29
N GLY A 228 4.38 8.37 -4.26
CA GLY A 228 5.83 8.49 -4.42
C GLY A 228 6.42 7.42 -5.34
N GLY A 229 6.00 6.17 -5.19
CA GLY A 229 6.40 5.03 -6.04
C GLY A 229 6.04 5.25 -7.51
N ILE A 230 4.82 5.69 -7.79
CA ILE A 230 4.38 5.99 -9.17
C ILE A 230 5.13 7.20 -9.74
N LEU A 231 5.29 8.28 -8.97
CA LEU A 231 6.00 9.48 -9.43
C LEU A 231 7.48 9.16 -9.75
N ALA A 232 8.10 8.29 -8.95
CA ALA A 232 9.43 7.75 -9.24
C ALA A 232 9.44 6.89 -10.51
N ASN A 233 8.42 6.05 -10.74
CA ASN A 233 8.32 5.23 -11.95
C ASN A 233 8.14 6.09 -13.22
N ILE A 234 7.26 7.09 -13.16
CA ILE A 234 6.99 8.04 -14.24
C ILE A 234 8.21 8.97 -14.47
N ASN A 235 9.17 9.03 -13.55
CA ASN A 235 10.31 9.96 -13.61
C ASN A 235 9.84 11.42 -13.75
N LEU A 236 8.72 11.79 -13.11
CA LEU A 236 8.10 13.12 -13.27
C LEU A 236 9.05 14.26 -12.83
N PHE A 237 10.02 13.94 -11.96
CA PHE A 237 11.04 14.86 -11.46
C PHE A 237 12.47 14.60 -11.96
N GLN A 238 12.71 13.54 -12.75
CA GLN A 238 14.05 13.25 -13.29
C GLN A 238 14.20 13.85 -14.69
N LYS A 239 15.22 14.70 -14.89
CA LYS A 239 15.61 15.15 -16.24
C LYS A 239 15.97 13.91 -17.05
N ARG A 240 15.38 13.78 -18.23
CA ARG A 240 15.79 12.79 -19.24
C ARG A 240 17.26 13.09 -19.61
N ASP A 241 18.18 12.32 -19.06
CA ASP A 241 19.60 12.47 -19.35
C ASP A 241 19.84 12.03 -20.80
N LYS A 242 19.98 13.00 -21.71
CA LYS A 242 20.11 12.74 -23.14
C LYS A 242 21.39 11.93 -23.48
N ASN A 243 22.34 11.85 -22.54
CA ASN A 243 23.62 11.16 -22.72
C ASN A 243 23.60 9.66 -22.37
N LYS A 244 22.52 9.12 -21.76
CA LYS A 244 22.42 7.68 -21.41
C LYS A 244 21.58 6.86 -22.39
N ARG A 245 21.61 7.20 -23.68
CA ARG A 245 20.69 6.61 -24.67
C ARG A 245 21.02 5.17 -25.13
N PHE A 246 22.17 4.59 -24.75
CA PHE A 246 22.67 3.37 -25.41
C PHE A 246 23.12 2.18 -24.55
N ASN A 247 23.04 2.20 -23.20
CA ASN A 247 23.62 1.09 -22.41
C ASN A 247 22.64 0.06 -21.81
N ASP A 248 21.32 0.27 -21.87
CA ASP A 248 20.38 -0.60 -21.12
C ASP A 248 19.60 -1.62 -21.98
N GLN A 249 19.86 -1.72 -23.29
CA GLN A 249 19.15 -2.66 -24.17
C GLN A 249 19.83 -4.04 -24.35
N ASN A 250 20.99 -4.28 -23.75
CA ASN A 250 21.73 -5.55 -23.89
C ASN A 250 21.64 -6.50 -22.68
N LEU A 251 20.80 -6.21 -21.67
CA LEU A 251 20.64 -7.08 -20.49
C LEU A 251 19.31 -7.85 -20.44
N MET A 252 18.54 -7.85 -21.53
CA MET A 252 17.35 -8.71 -21.67
C MET A 252 17.34 -9.40 -23.05
N LYS A 253 18.34 -10.25 -23.27
CA LYS A 253 18.20 -11.45 -24.10
C LYS A 253 18.40 -12.66 -23.21
#